data_AF-A0A7J8MV67-F1
#
_entry.id   AF-A0A7J8MV67-F1
#
_cell.length_a   1.000
_cell.length_b   1.000
_cell.length_c   1.000
_cell.angle_alpha   90.00
_cell.angle_beta   90.00
_cell.angle_gamma   90.00
#
_symmetry.space_group_name_H-M   'P 1'
#
loop_
_entity.id
_entity.type
_entity.pdbx_description
1 polymer ?
#
loop_
_entity_poly.entity_id
_entity_poly.type
_entity_poly.pdbx_seq_one_letter_code
_entity_poly.pdbx_strand_id
1 'polypeptide(L)'
;VYQLLGESGTYYGVRFGKNIPWVREFPFGFIKDPQYVGSIMSLLACLSWVPFQYILLWSLGYLFMIHIESTEDVTTRAKPLS
;
A
#
# COMPACT_ATOMS: atom_id res chain seq x y z
N VAL A 1 -1.04 -0.54 -22.53
CA VAL A 1 -0.60 0.38 -21.47
C VAL A 1 0.64 -0.16 -20.72
N TYR A 2 0.65 -1.42 -20.28
CA TYR A 2 1.76 -2.01 -19.50
C TYR A 2 3.14 -2.09 -20.20
N GLN A 3 3.19 -2.31 -21.51
CA GLN A 3 4.44 -2.22 -22.29
C GLN A 3 4.93 -0.77 -22.48
N LEU A 4 4.02 0.20 -22.36
CA LEU A 4 4.32 1.64 -22.51
C LEU A 4 4.79 2.27 -21.20
N LEU A 5 4.49 1.65 -20.05
CA LEU A 5 4.90 2.15 -18.74
C LEU A 5 6.41 2.02 -18.50
N GLY A 6 7.12 1.19 -19.28
CA GLY A 6 8.58 1.18 -19.49
C GLY A 6 9.49 0.89 -18.28
N GLU A 7 9.05 1.29 -17.09
CA GLU A 7 9.76 1.22 -15.83
C GLU A 7 9.46 -0.10 -15.14
N SER A 8 10.53 -0.77 -14.71
CA SER A 8 10.43 -1.99 -13.93
C SER A 8 10.04 -1.62 -12.49
N GLY A 9 8.77 -1.25 -12.29
CA GLY A 9 8.29 -0.76 -11.00
C GLY A 9 8.21 -1.86 -9.93
N THR A 10 8.42 -1.48 -8.68
CA THR A 10 8.45 -2.34 -7.48
C THR A 10 7.20 -3.22 -7.32
N TYR A 11 6.04 -2.74 -7.77
CA TYR A 11 4.76 -3.42 -7.65
C TYR A 11 4.54 -4.54 -8.69
N TYR A 12 5.29 -4.50 -9.81
CA TYR A 12 5.01 -5.36 -10.98
C TYR A 12 6.23 -6.02 -11.61
N GLY A 13 7.48 -5.59 -11.37
CA GLY A 13 8.62 -6.24 -12.03
C GLY A 13 8.89 -7.67 -11.54
N VAL A 14 8.52 -7.99 -10.29
CA VAL A 14 8.49 -9.38 -9.82
C VAL A 14 7.52 -10.23 -10.66
N ARG A 15 6.42 -9.65 -11.16
CA ARG A 15 5.43 -10.34 -12.02
C ARG A 15 5.94 -10.61 -13.45
N PHE A 16 7.00 -9.91 -13.88
CA PHE A 16 7.67 -10.12 -15.18
C PHE A 16 9.00 -10.88 -15.04
N GLY A 17 9.25 -11.52 -13.90
CA GLY A 17 10.48 -12.27 -13.65
C GLY A 17 11.73 -11.39 -13.48
N LYS A 18 11.57 -10.07 -13.29
CA LYS A 18 12.69 -9.18 -13.01
C LYS A 18 13.04 -9.23 -11.53
N ASN A 19 14.33 -9.43 -11.23
CA ASN A 19 14.87 -9.38 -9.88
C ASN A 19 14.93 -7.91 -9.42
N ILE A 20 13.84 -7.41 -8.83
CA ILE A 20 13.81 -6.07 -8.24
C ILE A 20 14.32 -6.17 -6.79
N PRO A 21 15.39 -5.43 -6.43
CA PRO A 21 15.84 -5.37 -5.06
C PRO A 21 14.76 -4.74 -4.17
N TRP A 22 14.31 -5.48 -3.16
CA TRP A 22 13.34 -4.99 -2.20
C TRP A 22 13.98 -3.92 -1.33
N VAL A 23 13.37 -2.73 -1.25
CA VAL A 23 13.84 -1.66 -0.37
C VAL A 23 13.53 -2.05 1.06
N ARG A 24 14.58 -2.23 1.88
CA ARG A 24 14.47 -2.54 3.32
C ARG A 24 14.67 -1.32 4.21
N GLU A 25 14.87 -0.15 3.60
CA GLU A 25 15.02 1.10 4.34
C GLU A 25 13.66 1.67 4.73
N PHE A 26 13.69 2.69 5.59
CA PHE A 26 12.48 3.42 5.95
C PHE A 26 11.81 4.00 4.68
N PRO A 27 10.47 3.91 4.52
CA PRO A 27 9.49 3.37 5.47
C PRO A 27 9.17 1.86 5.30
N PHE A 28 9.57 1.25 4.19
CA PHE A 28 9.14 -0.09 3.77
C PHE A 28 9.75 -1.25 4.56
N GLY A 29 10.89 -1.04 5.23
CA GLY A 29 11.48 -2.03 6.15
C GLY A 29 10.96 -1.97 7.58
N PHE A 30 10.24 -0.91 7.95
CA PHE A 30 9.84 -0.63 9.33
C PHE A 30 8.33 -0.74 9.54
N ILE A 31 7.55 -0.45 8.51
CA ILE A 31 6.09 -0.42 8.56
C ILE A 31 5.60 -1.40 7.51
N LYS A 32 4.69 -2.31 7.90
CA LYS A 32 4.13 -3.32 7.00
C LYS A 32 3.40 -2.67 5.83
N ASP A 33 2.53 -1.69 6.13
CA ASP A 33 1.71 -1.00 5.14
C ASP A 33 1.92 0.53 5.23
N PRO A 34 3.09 1.04 4.79
CA PRO A 34 3.47 2.44 4.99
C PRO A 34 2.52 3.42 4.28
N GLN A 35 1.86 2.98 3.20
CA GLN A 35 0.84 3.76 2.48
C GLN A 35 -0.37 4.11 3.34
N TYR A 36 -0.90 3.14 4.09
CA TYR A 36 -2.08 3.35 4.93
C TYR A 36 -1.69 4.16 6.18
N VAL A 37 -0.53 3.85 6.78
CA VAL A 37 -0.03 4.61 7.94
C VAL A 37 0.22 6.07 7.57
N GLY A 38 0.88 6.35 6.44
CA GLY A 38 1.09 7.71 5.95
C GLY A 38 -0.22 8.45 5.65
N SER A 39 -1.22 7.75 5.11
CA SER A 39 -2.54 8.32 4.85
C SER A 39 -3.25 8.73 6.15
N ILE A 40 -3.25 7.86 7.17
CA ILE A 40 -3.81 8.16 8.50
C ILE A 40 -3.07 9.35 9.14
N MET A 41 -1.73 9.39 9.09
CA MET A 41 -0.95 10.52 9.60
C MET A 41 -1.31 11.84 8.91
N SER A 42 -1.55 11.80 7.60
CA SER A 42 -1.95 12.98 6.82
C SER A 42 -3.33 13.48 7.23
N LEU A 43 -4.27 12.57 7.53
CA LEU A 43 -5.58 12.94 8.06
C LEU A 43 -5.50 13.53 9.47
N LEU A 44 -4.65 12.98 10.33
CA LEU A 44 -4.42 13.52 11.67
C LEU A 44 -3.80 14.92 11.62
N ALA A 45 -2.93 15.21 10.65
CA ALA A 45 -2.39 16.56 10.45
C ALA A 45 -3.48 17.59 10.11
N CYS A 46 -4.60 17.16 9.53
CA CYS A 46 -5.73 18.02 9.17
C CYS A 46 -6.74 18.24 10.32
N LEU A 47 -6.46 17.78 11.55
CA LEU A 47 -7.38 17.87 12.70
C LEU A 47 -7.88 19.29 13.00
N SER A 48 -7.06 20.30 12.74
CA SER A 48 -7.44 21.71 12.94
C SER A 48 -8.38 22.27 11.87
N TRP A 49 -8.46 21.63 10.70
CA TRP A 49 -9.26 22.11 9.56
C TRP A 49 -10.48 21.26 9.26
N VAL A 50 -10.44 19.97 9.62
CA VAL A 50 -11.48 19.00 9.27
C VAL A 50 -12.14 18.50 10.55
N PRO A 51 -13.49 18.46 10.62
CA PRO A 51 -14.18 17.91 11.79
C PRO A 51 -13.74 16.49 12.12
N PHE A 52 -13.51 16.23 13.42
CA PHE A 52 -12.98 14.97 13.93
C PHE A 52 -13.74 13.73 13.43
N GLN A 53 -15.07 13.82 13.30
CA GLN A 53 -15.90 12.71 12.81
C GLN A 53 -15.46 12.18 11.44
N TYR A 54 -15.03 13.05 10.52
CA TYR A 54 -14.59 12.62 9.18
C TYR A 54 -13.22 11.98 9.24
N ILE A 55 -12.30 12.56 10.02
CA ILE A 55 -10.96 12.02 10.24
C ILE A 55 -11.04 10.64 10.87
N LEU A 56 -11.90 10.48 11.88
CA LEU A 56 -12.14 9.20 12.54
C LEU A 56 -12.69 8.17 11.57
N LEU A 57 -13.75 8.50 10.83
CA LEU A 57 -14.38 7.60 9.87
C LEU A 57 -13.38 7.12 8.81
N TRP A 58 -12.59 8.03 8.24
CA TRP A 58 -11.63 7.68 7.19
C TRP A 58 -10.44 6.89 7.73
N SER A 59 -9.97 7.21 8.94
CA SER A 59 -8.92 6.42 9.61
C SER A 59 -9.38 4.99 9.90
N LEU A 60 -10.63 4.80 10.33
CA LEU A 60 -11.23 3.47 10.50
C LEU A 60 -11.31 2.72 9.17
N GLY A 61 -11.63 3.39 8.07
CA GLY A 61 -11.61 2.80 6.73
C GLY A 61 -10.23 2.27 6.34
N TYR A 62 -9.16 3.03 6.61
CA TYR A 62 -7.80 2.57 6.36
C TYR A 62 -7.40 1.39 7.25
N LEU A 63 -7.79 1.39 8.53
CA LEU A 63 -7.55 0.25 9.43
C LEU A 63 -8.29 -1.01 8.96
N PHE A 64 -9.51 -0.85 8.45
CA PHE A 64 -10.26 -1.94 7.87
C PHE A 64 -9.57 -2.54 6.63
N MET A 65 -9.06 -1.69 5.74
CA MET A 65 -8.29 -2.15 4.57
C MET A 65 -7.00 -2.88 4.98
N ILE A 66 -6.26 -2.36 5.96
CA ILE A 66 -5.08 -3.04 6.54
C ILE A 66 -5.48 -4.43 7.05
N HIS A 67 -6.61 -4.53 7.76
CA HIS A 67 -7.08 -5.81 8.28
C HIS A 67 -7.41 -6.80 7.14
N ILE A 68 -8.18 -6.37 6.14
CA ILE A 68 -8.50 -7.20 4.96
C ILE A 68 -7.22 -7.68 4.28
N GLU A 69 -6.30 -6.78 3.98
CA GLU A 69 -5.06 -7.10 3.26
C GLU A 69 -4.15 -8.01 4.09
N SER A 70 -4.20 -7.91 5.43
CA SER A 70 -3.49 -8.82 6.31
C SER A 70 -4.02 -10.25 6.29
N THR A 71 -5.29 -10.43 5.94
CA THR A 71 -5.97 -11.73 5.85
C THR A 71 -6.00 -12.30 4.43
N GLU A 72 -5.54 -11.54 3.43
CA GLU A 72 -5.52 -11.98 2.04
C GLU A 72 -4.50 -13.12 1.86
N ASP A 73 -4.96 -14.23 1.31
CA ASP A 73 -4.08 -15.34 0.93
C ASP A 73 -3.30 -14.95 -0.34
N VAL A 74 -1.98 -14.92 -0.22
CA VAL A 74 -1.06 -14.59 -1.31
C VAL A 74 -1.23 -15.57 -2.49
N THR A 75 -1.69 -16.80 -2.23
CA THR A 75 -1.87 -17.84 -3.25
C THR A 75 -3.08 -17.62 -4.15
N THR A 76 -4.09 -16.86 -3.69
CA THR A 76 -5.24 -16.43 -4.49
C THR A 76 -4.95 -15.26 -5.42
N ARG A 77 -3.77 -14.64 -5.31
CA ARG A 77 -3.38 -13.55 -6.23
C ARG A 77 -3.24 -14.07 -7.65
N ALA A 78 -3.73 -13.27 -8.61
CA ALA A 78 -3.69 -13.63 -10.03
C ALA A 78 -2.27 -14.00 -10.46
N LYS A 79 -2.08 -15.26 -10.86
CA LYS A 79 -0.81 -15.76 -11.37
C LYS A 79 -0.54 -15.11 -12.73
N PRO A 80 0.71 -14.68 -13.02
CA PRO A 80 1.05 -14.24 -14.35
C PRO A 80 0.77 -15.38 -15.33
N LEU A 81 0.07 -15.07 -16.43
CA LEU A 81 -0.10 -16.00 -17.53
C LEU A 81 1.30 -16.26 -18.12
N SER A 82 1.69 -17.53 -18.14
CA SER A 82 2.93 -18.01 -18.79
C SER A 82 2.93 -17.73 -20.28
#